data_AF-A0A4Q6AGI1-F1
#
_entry.id   AF-A0A4Q6AGI1-F1
#
_cell.length_a   1.000
_cell.length_b   1.000
_cell.length_c   1.000
_cell.angle_alpha   90.00
_cell.angle_beta   90.00
_cell.angle_gamma   90.00
#
_symmetry.space_group_name_H-M   'P 1'
#
loop_
_entity.id
_entity.type
_entity.pdbx_description
1 polymer ?
#
loop_
_entity_poly.entity_id
_entity_poly.type
_entity_poly.pdbx_seq_one_letter_code
_entity_poly.pdbx_strand_id
1 'polypeptide(L)'
;MVLLVSLPVKEVNAQIAIAEVIKAGVKKVIKAVDLRVQRLQNETIWLQNAQKVLENTLSKLKLTEIADWTNRQKELYSKYFNELVQVKSAIAYYQRIKDITQRQMDILSEYQRAKGLFAKDKHFSASELGLMEEVYRGILNASLKNMDQLLLVVNSFKVQMSDGERLEIINQVALRMDENYQDLKRYNAKQVSLSLLRGKEAGDVDWVRRLYGIE
;
A
#
# COMPACT_ATOMS: atom_id res chain seq x y z
N MET A 1 9.43 -36.21 132.45
CA MET A 1 9.51 -34.73 132.38
C MET A 1 9.73 -34.36 130.93
N VAL A 2 8.86 -33.50 130.41
CA VAL A 2 8.80 -33.02 129.01
C VAL A 2 10.08 -32.27 128.64
N LEU A 3 10.52 -32.38 127.38
CA LEU A 3 11.00 -31.24 126.58
C LEU A 3 11.14 -31.64 125.09
N LEU A 4 10.12 -31.25 124.31
CA LEU A 4 10.19 -31.11 122.86
C LEU A 4 11.05 -29.87 122.53
N VAL A 5 11.96 -30.01 121.58
CA VAL A 5 12.60 -28.88 120.89
C VAL A 5 12.36 -29.06 119.40
N SER A 6 11.63 -28.13 118.80
CA SER A 6 11.39 -28.02 117.36
C SER A 6 12.54 -27.27 116.68
N LEU A 7 13.08 -27.83 115.60
CA LEU A 7 13.96 -27.13 114.67
C LEU A 7 13.17 -26.74 113.40
N PRO A 8 13.47 -25.59 112.77
CA PRO A 8 12.74 -25.13 111.61
C PRO A 8 13.13 -25.96 110.38
N VAL A 9 12.14 -26.36 109.58
CA VAL A 9 12.35 -26.91 108.25
C VAL A 9 12.81 -25.77 107.35
N LYS A 10 14.08 -25.79 106.92
CA LYS A 10 14.55 -24.94 105.82
C LYS A 10 13.88 -25.41 104.53
N GLU A 11 13.02 -24.58 103.96
CA GLU A 11 12.48 -24.80 102.63
C GLU A 11 13.60 -24.89 101.58
N VAL A 12 13.44 -25.85 100.68
CA VAL A 12 14.37 -26.23 99.62
C VAL A 12 14.37 -25.16 98.52
N ASN A 13 15.27 -24.18 98.63
CA ASN A 13 15.50 -23.14 97.62
C ASN A 13 16.35 -23.59 96.42
N ALA A 14 16.74 -24.87 96.35
CA ALA A 14 17.61 -25.40 95.30
C ALA A 14 16.85 -25.89 94.05
N GLN A 15 15.59 -26.33 94.20
CA GLN A 15 14.80 -26.84 93.06
C GLN A 15 14.26 -25.72 92.16
N ILE A 16 13.96 -24.54 92.72
CA ILE A 16 13.48 -23.38 91.97
C ILE A 16 14.61 -22.77 91.13
N ALA A 17 15.82 -22.67 91.69
CA ALA A 17 16.99 -22.13 90.99
C ALA A 17 17.44 -23.00 89.80
N ILE A 18 17.44 -24.33 89.95
CA ILE A 18 17.81 -25.25 88.85
C ILE A 18 16.74 -25.24 87.75
N ALA A 19 15.45 -25.18 88.12
CA ALA A 19 14.35 -25.10 87.17
C ALA A 19 14.36 -23.79 86.36
N GLU A 20 14.68 -22.64 86.97
CA GLU A 20 14.84 -21.37 86.26
C GLU A 20 16.02 -21.37 85.28
N VAL A 21 17.15 -21.98 85.66
CA VAL A 21 18.33 -22.11 84.79
C VAL A 21 18.05 -22.99 83.58
N ILE A 22 17.36 -24.13 83.78
CA ILE A 22 16.95 -25.01 82.67
C ILE A 22 15.95 -24.29 81.75
N LYS A 23 14.96 -23.59 82.32
CA LYS A 23 13.97 -22.79 81.57
C LYS A 23 14.62 -21.67 80.75
N ALA A 24 15.61 -20.98 81.33
CA ALA A 24 16.39 -19.95 80.63
C ALA A 24 17.25 -20.53 79.50
N GLY A 25 17.88 -21.68 79.73
CA GLY A 25 18.66 -22.41 78.73
C GLY A 25 17.82 -22.85 77.53
N VAL A 26 16.67 -23.49 77.79
CA VAL A 26 15.72 -23.92 76.74
C VAL A 26 15.17 -22.73 75.95
N LYS A 27 14.81 -21.63 76.63
CA LYS A 27 14.35 -20.38 75.98
C LYS A 27 15.42 -19.79 75.04
N LYS A 28 16.70 -19.86 75.43
CA LYS A 28 17.82 -19.35 74.62
C LYS A 28 18.06 -20.22 73.37
N VAL A 29 17.94 -21.54 73.50
CA VAL A 29 18.06 -22.49 72.36
C VAL A 29 16.91 -22.29 71.37
N ILE A 30 15.66 -22.23 71.84
CA ILE A 30 14.49 -22.01 70.96
C ILE A 30 14.65 -20.70 70.19
N LYS A 31 15.08 -19.62 70.87
CA LYS A 31 15.30 -18.32 70.22
C LYS A 31 16.42 -18.36 69.18
N ALA A 32 17.48 -19.13 69.41
CA ALA A 32 18.57 -19.30 68.45
C ALA A 32 18.16 -20.13 67.22
N VAL A 33 17.35 -21.17 67.42
CA VAL A 33 16.75 -21.96 66.33
C VAL A 33 15.79 -21.09 65.52
N ASP A 34 14.89 -20.36 66.18
CA ASP A 34 13.94 -19.43 65.54
C ASP A 34 14.68 -18.36 64.73
N LEU A 35 15.72 -17.73 65.30
CA LEU A 35 16.58 -16.79 64.57
C LEU A 35 17.24 -17.40 63.34
N ARG A 36 17.66 -18.67 63.41
CA ARG A 36 18.29 -19.35 62.28
C ARG A 36 17.26 -19.72 61.21
N VAL A 37 16.06 -20.13 61.61
CA VAL A 37 14.91 -20.34 60.72
C VAL A 37 14.52 -19.02 60.03
N GLN A 38 14.46 -17.90 60.75
CA GLN A 38 14.19 -16.58 60.18
C GLN A 38 15.24 -16.14 59.18
N ARG A 39 16.54 -16.38 59.45
CA ARG A 39 17.61 -16.08 58.49
C ARG A 39 17.46 -16.91 57.21
N LEU A 40 17.20 -18.21 57.34
CA LEU A 40 16.96 -19.08 56.19
C LEU A 40 15.71 -18.64 55.41
N GLN A 41 14.63 -18.25 56.10
CA GLN A 41 13.44 -17.70 55.45
C GLN A 41 13.71 -16.37 54.73
N ASN A 42 14.50 -15.48 55.31
CA ASN A 42 14.88 -14.24 54.66
C ASN A 42 15.73 -14.49 53.40
N GLU A 43 16.66 -15.45 53.47
CA GLU A 43 17.45 -15.87 52.31
C GLU A 43 16.57 -16.50 51.21
N THR A 44 15.60 -17.35 51.56
CA THR A 44 14.67 -17.93 50.58
C THR A 44 13.75 -16.90 49.96
N ILE A 45 13.21 -15.96 50.74
CA ILE A 45 12.43 -14.82 50.23
C ILE A 45 13.27 -13.97 49.29
N TRP A 46 14.53 -13.71 49.64
CA TRP A 46 15.45 -12.97 48.77
C TRP A 46 15.69 -13.70 47.44
N LEU A 47 15.95 -15.01 47.48
CA LEU A 47 16.13 -15.83 46.29
C LEU A 47 14.88 -15.86 45.40
N GLN A 48 13.69 -15.97 46.00
CA GLN A 48 12.41 -15.92 45.26
C GLN A 48 12.19 -14.55 44.60
N ASN A 49 12.50 -13.46 45.29
CA ASN A 49 12.41 -12.12 44.72
C ASN A 49 13.41 -11.91 43.58
N ALA A 50 14.65 -12.39 43.75
CA ALA A 50 15.66 -12.36 42.69
C ALA A 50 15.22 -13.16 41.46
N GLN A 51 14.65 -14.37 41.66
CA GLN A 51 14.07 -15.18 40.59
C GLN A 51 12.93 -14.45 39.89
N LYS A 52 12.00 -13.82 40.63
CA LYS A 52 10.87 -13.08 40.07
C LYS A 52 11.32 -11.86 39.26
N VAL A 53 12.37 -11.15 39.71
CA VAL A 53 12.96 -10.03 38.96
C VAL A 53 13.62 -10.54 37.67
N LEU A 54 14.33 -11.67 37.73
CA LEU A 54 14.94 -12.29 36.55
C LEU A 54 13.87 -12.73 35.54
N GLU A 55 12.82 -13.40 36.00
CA GLU A 55 11.69 -13.85 35.19
C GLU A 55 10.97 -12.66 34.53
N ASN A 56 10.72 -11.59 35.27
CA ASN A 56 10.13 -10.37 34.73
C ASN A 56 11.04 -9.71 33.69
N THR A 57 12.35 -9.65 33.94
CA THR A 57 13.32 -9.08 33.00
C THR A 57 13.42 -9.90 31.73
N LEU A 58 13.51 -11.24 31.85
CA LEU A 58 13.52 -12.16 30.71
C LEU A 58 12.21 -12.08 29.92
N SER A 59 11.07 -12.02 30.60
CA SER A 59 9.78 -11.88 29.94
C SER A 59 9.67 -10.56 29.18
N LYS A 60 10.14 -9.44 29.77
CA LYS A 60 10.22 -8.15 29.09
C LYS A 60 11.14 -8.19 27.88
N LEU A 61 12.35 -8.75 28.00
CA LEU A 61 13.29 -8.89 26.88
C LEU A 61 12.68 -9.71 25.74
N LYS A 62 12.06 -10.85 26.04
CA LYS A 62 11.37 -11.68 25.03
C LYS A 62 10.23 -10.91 24.36
N LEU A 63 9.43 -10.17 25.12
CA LEU A 63 8.35 -9.35 24.57
C LEU A 63 8.90 -8.24 23.67
N THR A 64 10.00 -7.59 24.05
CA THR A 64 10.68 -6.59 23.22
C THR A 64 11.21 -7.21 21.94
N GLU A 65 11.87 -8.37 22.00
CA GLU A 65 12.35 -9.10 20.82
C GLU A 65 11.20 -9.49 19.88
N ILE A 66 10.08 -9.98 20.41
CA ILE A 66 8.88 -10.30 19.62
C ILE A 66 8.31 -9.04 18.98
N ALA A 67 8.22 -7.93 19.72
CA ALA A 67 7.74 -6.65 19.20
C ALA A 67 8.65 -6.12 18.08
N ASP A 68 9.96 -6.15 18.28
CA ASP A 68 10.95 -5.73 17.29
C ASP A 68 10.92 -6.61 16.04
N TRP A 69 10.80 -7.92 16.21
CA TRP A 69 10.63 -8.86 15.10
C TRP A 69 9.33 -8.61 14.34
N THR A 70 8.22 -8.36 15.04
CA THR A 70 6.93 -8.05 14.44
C THR A 70 6.98 -6.75 13.66
N ASN A 71 7.65 -5.72 14.20
CA ASN A 71 7.85 -4.44 13.52
C ASN A 71 8.69 -4.61 12.26
N ARG A 72 9.81 -5.34 12.33
CA ARG A 72 10.65 -5.66 11.16
C ARG A 72 9.87 -6.43 10.10
N GLN A 73 9.06 -7.41 10.49
CA GLN A 73 8.20 -8.12 9.55
C GLN A 73 7.21 -7.17 8.88
N LYS A 74 6.51 -6.34 9.65
CA LYS A 74 5.55 -5.36 9.12
C LYS A 74 6.23 -4.42 8.12
N GLU A 75 7.43 -3.94 8.44
CA GLU A 75 8.21 -3.07 7.57
C GLU A 75 8.65 -3.78 6.28
N LEU A 76 9.19 -5.00 6.37
CA LEU A 76 9.56 -5.82 5.23
C LEU A 76 8.37 -6.10 4.30
N TYR A 77 7.24 -6.54 4.86
CA TYR A 77 6.03 -6.77 4.07
C TYR A 77 5.50 -5.48 3.45
N SER A 78 5.46 -4.38 4.21
CA SER A 78 5.02 -3.09 3.68
C SER A 78 5.91 -2.64 2.53
N LYS A 79 7.23 -2.77 2.66
CA LYS A 79 8.19 -2.43 1.59
C LYS A 79 7.96 -3.30 0.35
N TYR A 80 7.84 -4.62 0.53
CA TYR A 80 7.57 -5.55 -0.57
C TYR A 80 6.26 -5.23 -1.30
N PHE A 81 5.16 -5.00 -0.56
CA PHE A 81 3.88 -4.63 -1.17
C PHE A 81 3.95 -3.28 -1.88
N ASN A 82 4.65 -2.30 -1.31
CA ASN A 82 4.85 -1.00 -1.94
C ASN A 82 5.64 -1.12 -3.25
N GLU A 83 6.72 -1.90 -3.28
CA GLU A 83 7.50 -2.18 -4.49
C GLU A 83 6.66 -2.90 -5.56
N LEU A 84 5.87 -3.91 -5.17
CA LEU A 84 4.98 -4.63 -6.09
C LEU A 84 3.93 -3.70 -6.71
N VAL A 85 3.33 -2.81 -5.91
CA VAL A 85 2.37 -1.81 -6.40
C VAL A 85 3.04 -0.87 -7.39
N GLN A 86 4.24 -0.36 -7.09
CA GLN A 86 4.99 0.52 -7.99
C GLN A 86 5.29 -0.14 -9.34
N VAL A 87 5.76 -1.39 -9.35
CA VAL A 87 6.04 -2.12 -10.59
C VAL A 87 4.76 -2.35 -11.40
N LYS A 88 3.67 -2.75 -10.74
CA LYS A 88 2.38 -2.96 -11.39
C LYS A 88 1.84 -1.65 -12.00
N SER A 89 1.94 -0.54 -11.28
CA SER A 89 1.56 0.79 -11.76
C SER A 89 2.39 1.17 -13.00
N ALA A 90 3.70 1.00 -12.96
CA ALA A 90 4.59 1.30 -14.10
C ALA A 90 4.22 0.50 -15.36
N ILE A 91 3.95 -0.80 -15.23
CA ILE A 91 3.51 -1.65 -16.35
C ILE A 91 2.17 -1.17 -16.91
N ALA A 92 1.20 -0.86 -16.04
CA ALA A 92 -0.10 -0.36 -16.46
C ALA A 92 0.01 0.97 -17.20
N TYR A 93 0.85 1.90 -16.73
CA TYR A 93 1.11 3.16 -17.42
C TYR A 93 1.73 2.93 -18.79
N TYR A 94 2.73 2.06 -18.90
CA TYR A 94 3.34 1.73 -20.18
C TYR A 94 2.32 1.20 -21.18
N GLN A 95 1.47 0.25 -20.76
CA GLN A 95 0.43 -0.28 -21.64
C GLN A 95 -0.54 0.81 -22.10
N ARG A 96 -0.98 1.70 -21.20
CA ARG A 96 -1.88 2.81 -21.57
C ARG A 96 -1.23 3.81 -22.52
N ILE A 97 0.03 4.17 -22.29
CA ILE A 97 0.77 5.06 -23.18
C ILE A 97 0.91 4.42 -24.57
N LYS A 98 1.18 3.12 -24.62
CA LYS A 98 1.23 2.36 -25.88
C LYS A 98 -0.11 2.38 -26.61
N ASP A 99 -1.22 2.15 -25.90
CA ASP A 99 -2.57 2.19 -26.49
C ASP A 99 -2.89 3.58 -27.08
N ILE A 100 -2.55 4.65 -26.36
CA ILE A 100 -2.72 6.04 -26.84
C ILE A 100 -1.87 6.31 -28.08
N THR A 101 -0.61 5.84 -28.08
CA THR A 101 0.30 6.00 -29.22
C THR A 101 -0.23 5.23 -30.44
N GLN A 102 -0.76 4.04 -30.23
CA GLN A 102 -1.43 3.27 -31.28
C GLN A 102 -2.63 4.05 -31.83
N ARG A 103 -3.44 4.67 -30.97
CA ARG A 103 -4.57 5.50 -31.42
C ARG A 103 -4.13 6.68 -32.28
N GLN A 104 -3.02 7.35 -31.95
CA GLN A 104 -2.46 8.41 -32.79
C GLN A 104 -2.08 7.89 -34.18
N MET A 105 -1.51 6.69 -34.27
CA MET A 105 -1.22 6.06 -35.57
C MET A 105 -2.50 5.72 -36.35
N ASP A 106 -3.54 5.24 -35.66
CA ASP A 106 -4.85 4.96 -36.27
C ASP A 106 -5.47 6.24 -36.88
N ILE A 107 -5.40 7.37 -36.16
CA ILE A 107 -5.87 8.68 -36.64
C ILE A 107 -5.13 9.09 -37.92
N LEU A 108 -3.79 8.97 -37.93
CA LEU A 108 -2.98 9.31 -39.11
C LEU A 108 -3.29 8.42 -40.31
N SER A 109 -3.44 7.12 -40.08
CA SER A 109 -3.79 6.14 -41.12
C SER A 109 -5.17 6.43 -41.71
N GLU A 110 -6.17 6.68 -40.87
CA GLU A 110 -7.53 7.02 -41.28
C GLU A 110 -7.56 8.31 -42.11
N TYR A 111 -6.82 9.34 -41.68
CA TYR A 111 -6.67 10.59 -42.43
C TYR A 111 -6.04 10.36 -43.80
N GLN A 112 -4.89 9.67 -43.88
CA GLN A 112 -4.18 9.44 -45.13
C GLN A 112 -5.04 8.67 -46.13
N ARG A 113 -5.73 7.63 -45.63
CA ARG A 113 -6.68 6.84 -46.42
C ARG A 113 -7.81 7.71 -46.95
N ALA A 114 -8.49 8.45 -46.08
CA ALA A 114 -9.64 9.28 -46.45
C ALA A 114 -9.25 10.39 -47.43
N LYS A 115 -8.16 11.11 -47.18
CA LYS A 115 -7.62 12.14 -48.09
C LYS A 115 -7.34 11.56 -49.49
N GLY A 116 -6.72 10.39 -49.55
CA GLY A 116 -6.41 9.73 -50.82
C GLY A 116 -7.66 9.29 -51.61
N LEU A 117 -8.73 8.90 -50.91
CA LEU A 117 -10.01 8.54 -51.52
C LEU A 117 -10.76 9.79 -52.01
N PHE A 118 -10.88 10.81 -51.16
CA PHE A 118 -11.58 12.05 -51.49
C PHE A 118 -10.90 12.82 -52.62
N ALA A 119 -9.58 12.80 -52.73
CA ALA A 119 -8.86 13.40 -53.85
C ALA A 119 -9.13 12.71 -55.21
N LYS A 120 -9.54 11.43 -55.20
CA LYS A 120 -9.92 10.68 -56.41
C LYS A 120 -11.40 10.83 -56.73
N ASP A 121 -12.19 11.35 -55.80
CA ASP A 121 -13.62 11.51 -55.96
C ASP A 121 -13.95 12.78 -56.76
N LYS A 122 -14.52 12.58 -57.95
CA LYS A 122 -14.92 13.68 -58.85
C LYS A 122 -16.12 14.48 -58.35
N HIS A 123 -16.81 14.02 -57.30
CA HIS A 123 -17.96 14.71 -56.71
C HIS A 123 -17.56 15.83 -55.75
N PHE A 124 -16.27 15.99 -55.45
CA PHE A 124 -15.75 17.10 -54.65
C PHE A 124 -14.99 18.10 -55.51
N SER A 125 -15.31 19.37 -55.31
CA SER A 125 -14.55 20.48 -55.88
C SER A 125 -13.24 20.72 -55.13
N ALA A 126 -12.29 21.42 -55.75
CA ALA A 126 -11.02 21.76 -55.12
C ALA A 126 -11.19 22.60 -53.84
N SER A 127 -12.20 23.47 -53.78
CA SER A 127 -12.52 24.26 -52.59
C SER A 127 -13.06 23.39 -51.46
N GLU A 128 -13.93 22.42 -51.75
CA GLU A 128 -14.44 21.46 -50.76
C GLU A 128 -13.31 20.58 -50.20
N LEU A 129 -12.39 20.11 -51.05
CA LEU A 129 -11.20 19.39 -50.60
C LEU A 129 -10.31 20.24 -49.69
N GLY A 130 -10.19 21.54 -49.96
CA GLY A 130 -9.49 22.50 -49.08
C GLY A 130 -10.15 22.61 -47.71
N LEU A 131 -11.49 22.73 -47.67
CA LEU A 131 -12.25 22.75 -46.41
C LEU A 131 -12.10 21.44 -45.62
N MET A 132 -12.05 20.29 -46.29
CA MET A 132 -11.77 19.01 -45.63
C MET A 132 -10.38 19.00 -45.00
N GLU A 133 -9.38 19.52 -45.70
CA GLU A 133 -8.00 19.62 -45.17
C GLU A 133 -7.90 20.51 -43.94
N GLU A 134 -8.68 21.59 -43.87
CA GLU A 134 -8.78 22.44 -42.67
C GLU A 134 -9.37 21.68 -41.48
N VAL A 135 -10.46 20.93 -41.69
CA VAL A 135 -11.07 20.09 -40.64
C VAL A 135 -10.08 19.03 -40.15
N TYR A 136 -9.39 18.34 -41.06
CA TYR A 136 -8.38 17.34 -40.70
C TYR A 136 -7.23 17.95 -39.90
N ARG A 137 -6.75 19.12 -40.31
CA ARG A 137 -5.70 19.84 -39.57
C ARG A 137 -6.15 20.17 -38.16
N GLY A 138 -7.42 20.55 -37.97
CA GLY A 138 -8.00 20.78 -36.65
C GLY A 138 -7.93 19.55 -35.75
N ILE A 139 -8.40 18.40 -36.25
CA ILE A 139 -8.42 17.14 -35.49
C ILE A 139 -7.00 16.64 -35.20
N LEU A 140 -6.10 16.67 -36.19
CA LEU A 140 -4.70 16.27 -36.03
C LEU A 140 -3.97 17.17 -35.03
N ASN A 141 -4.21 18.48 -35.06
CA ASN A 141 -3.63 19.39 -34.07
C ASN A 141 -4.17 19.14 -32.66
N ALA A 142 -5.46 18.82 -32.52
CA ALA A 142 -6.03 18.42 -31.24
C ALA A 142 -5.41 17.12 -30.71
N SER A 143 -5.16 16.14 -31.59
CA SER A 143 -4.53 14.88 -31.21
C SER A 143 -3.05 15.07 -30.82
N LEU A 144 -2.32 15.95 -31.51
CA LEU A 144 -0.95 16.34 -31.14
C LEU A 144 -0.89 17.01 -29.76
N LYS A 145 -1.80 17.95 -29.46
CA LYS A 145 -1.87 18.57 -28.14
C LYS A 145 -2.11 17.56 -27.01
N ASN A 146 -2.92 16.53 -27.28
CA ASN A 146 -3.11 15.42 -26.33
C ASN A 146 -1.81 14.62 -26.12
N MET A 147 -1.01 14.41 -27.17
CA MET A 147 0.30 13.77 -27.06
C MET A 147 1.30 14.63 -26.28
N ASP A 148 1.29 15.95 -26.44
CA ASP A 148 2.13 16.86 -25.65
C ASP A 148 1.81 16.76 -24.16
N GLN A 149 0.53 16.70 -23.80
CA GLN A 149 0.10 16.50 -22.42
C GLN A 149 0.53 15.13 -21.89
N LEU A 150 0.46 14.07 -22.70
CA LEU A 150 0.97 12.75 -22.33
C LEU A 150 2.47 12.78 -22.05
N LEU A 151 3.25 13.48 -22.89
CA LEU A 151 4.69 13.63 -22.71
C LEU A 151 5.04 14.37 -21.42
N LEU A 152 4.26 15.37 -21.00
CA LEU A 152 4.44 16.01 -19.70
C LEU A 152 4.26 15.01 -18.54
N VAL A 153 3.27 14.12 -18.65
CA VAL A 153 3.05 13.07 -17.64
C VAL A 153 4.18 12.05 -17.64
N VAL A 154 4.69 11.64 -18.80
CA VAL A 154 5.83 10.72 -18.87
C VAL A 154 7.10 11.38 -18.35
N ASN A 155 7.38 12.63 -18.68
CA ASN A 155 8.60 13.32 -18.25
C ASN A 155 8.59 13.71 -16.76
N SER A 156 7.41 13.87 -16.17
CA SER A 156 7.21 14.19 -14.76
C SER A 156 7.33 12.98 -13.82
N PHE A 157 7.92 11.86 -14.25
CA PHE A 157 8.56 10.93 -13.30
C PHE A 157 9.65 11.63 -12.46
N LYS A 158 10.03 12.87 -12.80
CA LYS A 158 10.90 13.77 -12.04
C LYS A 158 10.17 14.74 -11.07
N VAL A 159 8.84 14.85 -11.07
CA VAL A 159 8.08 15.83 -10.27
C VAL A 159 7.10 15.12 -9.31
N GLN A 160 6.85 15.71 -8.14
CA GLN A 160 5.94 15.20 -7.11
C GLN A 160 4.48 15.16 -7.62
N MET A 161 4.05 14.03 -8.18
CA MET A 161 2.63 13.74 -8.45
C MET A 161 2.31 12.35 -7.91
N SER A 162 1.10 12.15 -7.41
CA SER A 162 0.66 10.82 -6.97
C SER A 162 0.35 9.90 -8.15
N ASP A 163 0.49 8.59 -7.95
CA ASP A 163 0.15 7.56 -8.95
C ASP A 163 -1.31 7.67 -9.44
N GLY A 164 -2.22 8.13 -8.59
CA GLY A 164 -3.63 8.35 -8.92
C GLY A 164 -3.83 9.52 -9.87
N GLU A 165 -3.25 10.69 -9.57
CA GLU A 165 -3.31 11.87 -10.45
C GLU A 165 -2.66 11.57 -11.81
N ARG A 166 -1.56 10.81 -11.81
CA ARG A 166 -0.89 10.36 -13.04
C ARG A 166 -1.84 9.56 -13.92
N LEU A 167 -2.49 8.56 -13.34
CA LEU A 167 -3.40 7.69 -14.05
C LEU A 167 -4.61 8.45 -14.58
N GLU A 168 -5.13 9.41 -13.81
CA GLU A 168 -6.24 10.26 -14.21
C GLU A 168 -5.89 11.08 -15.46
N ILE A 169 -4.73 11.73 -15.50
CA ILE A 169 -4.31 12.50 -16.69
C ILE A 169 -4.14 11.57 -17.90
N ILE A 170 -3.53 10.39 -17.73
CA ILE A 170 -3.38 9.41 -18.81
C ILE A 170 -4.75 8.98 -19.35
N ASN A 171 -5.71 8.69 -18.47
CA ASN A 171 -7.05 8.30 -18.88
C ASN A 171 -7.78 9.43 -19.61
N GLN A 172 -7.68 10.67 -19.13
CA GLN A 172 -8.27 11.83 -19.79
C GLN A 172 -7.68 12.05 -21.19
N VAL A 173 -6.36 11.89 -21.35
CA VAL A 173 -5.71 11.94 -22.67
C VAL A 173 -6.25 10.83 -23.57
N ALA A 174 -6.37 9.60 -23.06
CA ALA A 174 -6.89 8.48 -23.83
C ALA A 174 -8.32 8.74 -24.32
N LEU A 175 -9.20 9.25 -23.46
CA LEU A 175 -10.57 9.60 -23.83
C LEU A 175 -10.61 10.65 -24.95
N ARG A 176 -9.85 11.75 -24.82
CA ARG A 176 -9.80 12.78 -25.87
C ARG A 176 -9.20 12.26 -27.18
N MET A 177 -8.28 11.31 -27.12
CA MET A 177 -7.72 10.66 -28.31
C MET A 177 -8.75 9.76 -29.00
N ASP A 178 -9.56 9.03 -28.24
CA ASP A 178 -10.68 8.27 -28.77
C ASP A 178 -11.74 9.20 -29.39
N GLU A 179 -12.08 10.32 -28.73
CA GLU A 179 -12.99 11.33 -29.27
C GLU A 179 -12.52 11.88 -30.61
N ASN A 180 -11.24 12.30 -30.72
CA ASN A 180 -10.66 12.78 -31.97
C ASN A 180 -10.76 11.74 -33.09
N TYR A 181 -10.52 10.46 -32.77
CA TYR A 181 -10.63 9.38 -33.74
C TYR A 181 -12.08 9.13 -34.17
N GLN A 182 -13.04 9.17 -33.25
CA GLN A 182 -14.46 9.04 -33.59
C GLN A 182 -14.96 10.24 -34.40
N ASP A 183 -14.52 11.44 -34.08
CA ASP A 183 -14.86 12.66 -34.82
C ASP A 183 -14.32 12.59 -36.26
N LEU A 184 -13.08 12.11 -36.43
CA LEU A 184 -12.51 11.86 -37.76
C LEU A 184 -13.35 10.86 -38.55
N LYS A 185 -13.68 9.71 -37.96
CA LYS A 185 -14.50 8.69 -38.61
C LYS A 185 -15.90 9.20 -38.95
N ARG A 186 -16.54 9.92 -38.04
CA ARG A 186 -17.87 10.50 -38.23
C ARG A 186 -17.85 11.53 -39.36
N TYR A 187 -16.82 12.37 -39.41
CA TYR A 187 -16.62 13.33 -40.49
C TYR A 187 -16.47 12.61 -41.84
N ASN A 188 -15.58 11.60 -41.91
CA ASN A 188 -15.38 10.81 -43.14
C ASN A 188 -16.67 10.14 -43.61
N ALA A 189 -17.42 9.50 -42.71
CA ALA A 189 -18.69 8.86 -43.03
C ALA A 189 -19.73 9.86 -43.59
N LYS A 190 -19.74 11.09 -43.07
CA LYS A 190 -20.60 12.17 -43.59
C LYS A 190 -20.21 12.56 -45.02
N GLN A 191 -18.91 12.68 -45.31
CA GLN A 191 -18.45 13.02 -46.67
C GLN A 191 -18.73 11.89 -47.66
N VAL A 192 -18.51 10.63 -47.27
CA VAL A 192 -18.88 9.47 -48.09
C VAL A 192 -20.37 9.45 -48.41
N SER A 193 -21.21 9.72 -47.41
CA SER A 193 -22.67 9.80 -47.60
C SER A 193 -23.07 10.93 -48.57
N LEU A 194 -22.41 12.08 -48.48
CA LEU A 194 -22.62 13.20 -49.41
C LEU A 194 -22.20 12.84 -50.84
N SER A 195 -21.06 12.19 -51.01
CA SER A 195 -20.61 11.72 -52.32
C SER A 195 -21.59 10.69 -52.92
N LEU A 196 -22.07 9.72 -52.13
CA LEU A 196 -23.07 8.75 -52.58
C LEU A 196 -24.36 9.42 -53.05
N LEU A 197 -24.82 10.46 -52.35
CA LEU A 197 -25.98 11.24 -52.77
C LEU A 197 -25.74 11.94 -54.11
N ARG A 198 -24.59 12.61 -54.27
CA ARG A 198 -24.20 13.29 -55.52
C ARG A 198 -24.04 12.30 -56.67
N GLY A 199 -23.44 11.14 -56.42
CA GLY A 199 -23.33 10.09 -57.44
C GLY A 199 -24.67 9.48 -57.84
N LYS A 200 -25.66 9.51 -56.93
CA LYS A 200 -27.04 9.13 -57.26
C LYS A 200 -27.70 10.12 -58.19
N GLU A 201 -27.46 11.41 -57.98
CA GLU A 201 -27.93 12.48 -58.86
C GLU A 201 -27.20 12.46 -60.22
N ALA A 202 -25.91 12.13 -60.24
CA ALA A 202 -25.08 12.05 -61.44
C ALA A 202 -25.21 10.73 -62.22
N GLY A 203 -25.87 9.71 -61.66
CA GLY A 203 -26.09 8.41 -62.31
C GLY A 203 -24.90 7.44 -62.26
N ASP A 204 -23.98 7.60 -61.31
CA ASP A 204 -22.74 6.82 -61.21
C ASP A 204 -22.43 6.29 -59.80
N VAL A 205 -23.48 6.07 -58.99
CA VAL A 205 -23.41 5.48 -57.63
C VAL A 205 -22.51 4.26 -57.54
N ASP A 206 -22.54 3.38 -58.55
CA ASP A 206 -21.76 2.14 -58.53
C ASP A 206 -20.25 2.41 -58.62
N TRP A 207 -19.84 3.50 -59.26
CA TRP A 207 -18.44 3.94 -59.23
C TRP A 207 -18.07 4.45 -57.83
N VAL A 208 -18.94 5.26 -57.21
CA VAL A 208 -18.74 5.79 -55.85
C VAL A 208 -18.65 4.67 -54.82
N ARG A 209 -19.54 3.68 -54.90
CA ARG A 209 -19.53 2.47 -54.06
C ARG A 209 -18.19 1.72 -54.15
N ARG A 210 -17.70 1.49 -55.37
CA ARG A 210 -16.40 0.83 -55.60
C ARG A 210 -15.23 1.65 -55.07
N LEU A 211 -15.26 2.98 -55.22
CA LEU A 211 -14.22 3.86 -54.71
C LEU A 211 -14.07 3.75 -53.18
N TYR A 212 -15.20 3.71 -52.47
CA TYR A 212 -15.22 3.63 -51.00
C TYR A 212 -15.25 2.21 -50.43
N GLY A 213 -15.28 1.17 -51.29
CA GLY A 213 -15.35 -0.22 -50.86
C GLY A 213 -16.67 -0.57 -50.16
N ILE A 214 -17.78 0.03 -50.60
CA ILE A 214 -19.13 -0.22 -50.09
C ILE A 214 -19.81 -1.16 -51.09
N GLU A 215 -20.16 -2.36 -50.65
CA GLU A 215 -20.99 -3.31 -51.41
C GLU A 215 -22.48 -3.05 -51.19
#